data_AF-G9L1Z8-F1
#
_entry.id   AF-G9L1Z8-F1
#
_cell.length_a   1.000
_cell.length_b   1.000
_cell.length_c   1.000
_cell.angle_alpha   90.00
_cell.angle_beta   90.00
_cell.angle_gamma   90.00
#
_symmetry.space_group_name_H-M   'P 1'
#
loop_
_entity.id
_entity.type
_entity.pdbx_description
1 polymer ?
#
loop_
_entity_poly.entity_id
_entity_poly.type
_entity_poly.pdbx_seq_one_letter_code
_entity_poly.pdbx_strand_id
1 'polypeptide(L)'
;HSSYSLHWLSQVPELLESNKGNINIASTSPQTVIGAYYAQFQRDFSTFLSCRAEELVAGGRMVLTFLGRRSEDPASKECCFIWELLATALNDMVSEGLIEEEKMDSFNIPQYSPSPSELRLEVQKEGSFS
;
A
#
# COMPACT_ATOMS: atom_id res chain seq x y z
N HIS A 1 -16.14 12.41 -4.57
CA HIS A 1 -15.99 11.73 -3.27
C HIS A 1 -15.47 10.33 -3.51
N SER A 2 -14.53 9.85 -2.71
CA SER A 2 -14.05 8.45 -2.73
C SER A 2 -13.81 7.99 -1.30
N SER A 3 -14.24 6.77 -0.98
CA SER A 3 -14.10 6.19 0.37
C SER A 3 -13.56 4.77 0.28
N TYR A 4 -12.49 4.49 1.03
CA TYR A 4 -11.87 3.17 1.17
C TYR A 4 -11.39 2.55 -0.16
N SER A 5 -10.91 3.37 -1.09
CA SER A 5 -10.43 2.89 -2.39
C SER A 5 -8.97 3.22 -2.70
N LEU A 6 -8.46 4.37 -2.24
CA LEU A 6 -7.13 4.87 -2.67
C LEU A 6 -5.93 4.24 -1.94
N HIS A 7 -6.17 3.34 -0.99
CA HIS A 7 -5.12 2.51 -0.41
C HIS A 7 -4.80 1.28 -1.26
N TRP A 8 -5.67 0.94 -2.22
CA TRP A 8 -5.39 -0.10 -3.20
C TRP A 8 -4.48 0.45 -4.29
N LEU A 9 -3.38 -0.25 -4.52
CA LEU A 9 -2.43 0.04 -5.58
C LEU A 9 -2.97 -0.49 -6.92
N SER A 10 -2.53 0.13 -8.00
CA SER A 10 -2.89 -0.26 -9.36
C SER A 10 -2.38 -1.67 -9.71
N GLN A 11 -1.28 -2.09 -9.08
CA GLN A 11 -0.65 -3.39 -9.23
C GLN A 11 0.17 -3.74 -7.99
N VAL A 12 0.57 -5.01 -7.89
CA VAL A 12 1.59 -5.43 -6.92
C VAL A 12 2.90 -4.72 -7.27
N PRO A 13 3.61 -4.12 -6.30
CA PRO A 13 4.89 -3.47 -6.57
C PRO A 13 5.90 -4.45 -7.17
N GLU A 14 6.71 -3.97 -8.10
CA GLU A 14 7.85 -4.74 -8.61
C GLU A 14 8.90 -4.89 -7.51
N LEU A 15 9.02 -6.10 -6.96
CA LEU A 15 9.92 -6.40 -5.87
C LEU A 15 11.27 -6.88 -6.41
N LEU A 16 12.37 -6.33 -5.87
CA LEU A 16 13.74 -6.76 -6.20
C LEU A 16 14.15 -8.05 -5.46
N GLU A 17 13.42 -8.40 -4.40
CA GLU A 17 13.59 -9.61 -3.60
C GLU A 17 12.24 -10.10 -3.08
N SER A 18 12.14 -11.38 -2.73
CA SER A 18 10.91 -11.96 -2.20
C SER A 18 10.61 -11.43 -0.79
N ASN A 19 9.35 -11.12 -0.53
CA ASN A 19 8.84 -10.75 0.79
C ASN A 19 8.55 -12.01 1.62
N LYS A 20 9.59 -12.81 1.86
CA LYS A 20 9.46 -14.18 2.41
C LYS A 20 8.56 -14.27 3.63
N GLY A 21 7.66 -15.24 3.63
CA GLY A 21 6.78 -15.47 4.78
C GLY A 21 5.74 -14.36 5.01
N ASN A 22 5.63 -13.37 4.13
CA ASN A 22 4.67 -12.28 4.22
C ASN A 22 3.90 -12.06 2.90
N ILE A 23 2.71 -11.48 3.00
CA ILE A 23 1.87 -11.14 1.85
C ILE A 23 1.63 -9.63 1.69
N ASN A 24 2.19 -8.81 2.60
CA ASN A 24 2.19 -7.35 2.55
C ASN A 24 3.43 -6.87 3.33
N ILE A 25 3.64 -5.57 3.46
CA ILE A 25 4.64 -5.01 4.38
C ILE A 25 4.41 -5.56 5.78
N ALA A 26 5.47 -6.07 6.39
CA ALA A 26 5.51 -6.52 7.78
C ALA A 26 6.84 -6.12 8.43
N SER A 27 6.96 -6.27 9.75
CA SER A 27 8.19 -5.94 10.48
C SER A 27 9.41 -6.76 10.06
N THR A 28 9.21 -7.90 9.41
CA THR A 28 10.27 -8.77 8.88
C THR A 28 10.57 -8.52 7.40
N SER A 29 9.80 -7.64 6.73
CA SER A 29 10.00 -7.33 5.31
C SER A 29 11.33 -6.61 5.09
N PRO A 30 12.05 -6.94 3.99
CA PRO A 30 13.22 -6.18 3.59
C PRO A 30 12.89 -4.71 3.30
N GLN A 31 13.83 -3.81 3.56
CA GLN A 31 13.63 -2.37 3.34
C GLN A 31 13.35 -2.03 1.86
N THR A 32 13.88 -2.83 0.94
CA THR A 32 13.63 -2.70 -0.51
C THR A 32 12.16 -2.93 -0.85
N VAL A 33 11.51 -3.91 -0.20
CA VAL A 33 10.08 -4.21 -0.35
C VAL A 33 9.25 -3.03 0.14
N ILE A 34 9.56 -2.53 1.34
CA ILE A 34 8.88 -1.34 1.90
C ILE A 34 8.99 -0.14 0.95
N GLY A 35 10.20 0.10 0.43
CA GLY A 35 10.46 1.16 -0.55
C GLY A 35 9.68 0.97 -1.85
N ALA A 36 9.57 -0.26 -2.36
CA ALA A 36 8.83 -0.56 -3.58
C ALA A 36 7.33 -0.30 -3.45
N TYR A 37 6.72 -0.68 -2.33
CA TYR A 37 5.32 -0.38 -2.02
C TYR A 37 5.06 1.13 -1.95
N TYR A 38 5.93 1.87 -1.26
CA TYR A 38 5.78 3.32 -1.20
C TYR A 38 5.95 3.96 -2.58
N ALA A 39 6.95 3.55 -3.36
CA ALA A 39 7.16 4.06 -4.71
C ALA A 39 5.97 3.79 -5.64
N GLN A 40 5.31 2.63 -5.51
CA GLN A 40 4.09 2.31 -6.25
C GLN A 40 2.94 3.23 -5.82
N PHE A 41 2.74 3.43 -4.51
CA PHE A 41 1.74 4.37 -3.99
C PHE A 41 1.94 5.79 -4.52
N GLN A 42 3.18 6.30 -4.52
CA GLN A 42 3.49 7.64 -5.02
C GLN A 42 3.07 7.80 -6.49
N ARG A 43 3.37 6.81 -7.35
CA ARG A 43 2.99 6.82 -8.76
C ARG A 43 1.48 6.79 -8.94
N ASP A 44 0.81 5.88 -8.25
CA ASP A 44 -0.64 5.67 -8.38
C ASP A 44 -1.42 6.88 -7.87
N PHE A 45 -1.03 7.41 -6.71
CA PHE A 45 -1.71 8.53 -6.09
C PHE A 45 -1.47 9.84 -6.86
N SER A 46 -0.24 10.08 -7.32
CA SER A 46 0.05 11.24 -8.19
C SER A 46 -0.75 11.14 -9.49
N THR A 47 -0.83 9.97 -10.12
CA THR A 47 -1.62 9.76 -11.34
C THR A 47 -3.10 10.04 -11.08
N PHE A 48 -3.64 9.52 -9.96
CA PHE A 48 -5.02 9.79 -9.56
C PHE A 48 -5.28 11.30 -9.41
N LEU A 49 -4.40 12.02 -8.72
CA LEU A 49 -4.54 13.47 -8.53
C LEU A 49 -4.49 14.20 -9.87
N SER A 50 -3.51 13.92 -10.72
CA SER A 50 -3.38 14.59 -12.02
C SER A 50 -4.60 14.34 -12.94
N CYS A 51 -5.12 13.12 -13.00
CA CYS A 51 -6.37 12.85 -13.73
C CYS A 51 -7.56 13.62 -13.14
N ARG A 52 -7.68 13.68 -11.81
CA ARG A 52 -8.76 14.42 -11.17
C ARG A 52 -8.63 15.93 -11.36
N ALA A 53 -7.43 16.46 -11.51
CA ALA A 53 -7.19 17.87 -11.75
C ALA A 53 -7.75 18.31 -13.12
N GLU A 54 -7.60 17.47 -14.15
CA GLU A 54 -8.13 17.73 -15.49
C GLU A 54 -9.66 17.68 -15.56
N GLU A 55 -10.27 16.79 -14.76
CA GLU A 55 -11.71 16.57 -14.77
C GLU A 55 -12.49 17.52 -13.85
N LEU A 56 -11.86 18.03 -12.79
CA LEU A 56 -12.53 18.83 -11.78
C LEU A 56 -12.68 20.29 -12.25
N VAL A 57 -13.91 20.80 -12.17
CA VAL A 57 -14.19 22.21 -12.47
C VAL A 57 -13.48 23.16 -11.51
N ALA A 58 -13.17 24.37 -11.97
CA ALA A 58 -12.59 25.42 -11.11
C ALA A 58 -13.45 25.66 -9.86
N GLY A 59 -12.82 25.65 -8.68
CA GLY A 59 -13.50 25.76 -7.39
C GLY A 59 -14.19 24.48 -6.90
N GLY A 60 -14.13 23.40 -7.67
CA GLY A 60 -14.57 22.07 -7.26
C GLY A 60 -13.77 21.54 -6.07
N ARG A 61 -14.33 20.55 -5.37
CA ARG A 61 -13.71 19.94 -4.20
C ARG A 61 -13.72 18.43 -4.28
N MET A 62 -12.67 17.81 -3.77
CA MET A 62 -12.62 16.39 -3.52
C MET A 62 -12.65 16.10 -2.03
N VAL A 63 -13.36 15.05 -1.65
CA VAL A 63 -13.36 14.48 -0.30
C VAL A 63 -12.94 13.04 -0.46
N LEU A 64 -11.79 12.70 0.14
CA LEU A 64 -11.15 11.39 0.04
C LEU A 64 -10.99 10.82 1.45
N THR A 65 -11.44 9.59 1.65
CA THR A 65 -11.21 8.82 2.88
C THR A 65 -10.66 7.45 2.50
N PHE A 66 -9.63 6.98 3.18
CA PHE A 66 -9.07 5.65 2.96
C PHE A 66 -8.19 5.26 4.14
N LEU A 67 -7.85 3.97 4.20
CA LEU A 67 -7.01 3.42 5.25
C LEU A 67 -5.61 4.07 5.19
N GLY A 68 -5.10 4.45 6.36
CA GLY A 68 -3.77 4.99 6.55
C GLY A 68 -3.26 4.64 7.95
N ARG A 69 -2.03 5.02 8.25
CA ARG A 69 -1.38 4.82 9.56
C ARG A 69 -1.14 6.15 10.27
N ARG A 70 -1.03 6.13 11.59
CA ARG A 70 -0.51 7.26 12.37
C ARG A 70 1.01 7.18 12.52
N SER A 71 1.54 5.97 12.68
CA SER A 71 2.97 5.72 12.74
C SER A 71 3.66 6.13 11.43
N GLU A 72 4.84 6.72 11.52
CA GLU A 72 5.67 6.94 10.34
C GLU A 72 6.29 5.64 9.82
N ASP A 73 6.43 4.62 10.68
CA ASP A 73 6.89 3.29 10.30
C ASP A 73 5.82 2.55 9.45
N PRO A 74 6.09 2.27 8.16
CA PRO A 74 5.19 1.52 7.29
C PRO A 74 4.94 0.09 7.75
N ALA A 75 5.82 -0.50 8.56
CA ALA A 75 5.68 -1.86 9.09
C ALA A 75 4.96 -1.91 10.44
N SER A 76 4.39 -0.79 10.90
CA SER A 76 3.62 -0.76 12.14
C SER A 76 2.33 -1.57 12.05
N LYS A 77 1.95 -2.18 13.19
CA LYS A 77 0.72 -2.99 13.31
C LYS A 77 -0.57 -2.22 13.07
N GLU A 78 -0.54 -0.88 13.02
CA GLU A 78 -1.74 -0.07 12.76
C GLU A 78 -2.37 -0.37 11.40
N CYS A 79 -1.57 -0.79 10.43
CA CYS A 79 -2.04 -1.06 9.06
C CYS A 79 -1.83 -2.50 8.61
N CYS A 80 -0.78 -3.16 9.11
CA CYS A 80 -0.39 -4.47 8.60
C CYS A 80 -1.07 -5.63 9.33
N PHE A 81 -1.75 -5.39 10.46
CA PHE A 81 -2.22 -6.47 11.35
C PHE A 81 -3.14 -7.49 10.67
N ILE A 82 -4.08 -7.05 9.83
CA ILE A 82 -4.99 -7.98 9.13
C ILE A 82 -4.23 -8.89 8.15
N TRP A 83 -3.22 -8.35 7.48
CA TRP A 83 -2.39 -9.07 6.52
C TRP A 83 -1.35 -9.96 7.21
N GLU A 84 -0.80 -9.53 8.35
CA GLU A 84 0.05 -10.36 9.20
C GLU A 84 -0.71 -11.59 9.71
N LEU A 85 -1.95 -11.43 10.17
CA LEU A 85 -2.79 -12.55 10.59
C LEU A 85 -3.09 -13.51 9.44
N LEU A 86 -3.42 -12.97 8.26
CA LEU A 86 -3.67 -13.79 7.08
C LEU A 86 -2.39 -14.51 6.62
N ALA A 87 -1.25 -13.83 6.61
CA ALA A 87 0.06 -14.44 6.32
C ALA A 87 0.37 -15.56 7.31
N THR A 88 0.07 -15.38 8.60
CA THR A 88 0.23 -16.43 9.61
C THR A 88 -0.58 -17.66 9.26
N ALA A 89 -1.87 -17.51 8.98
CA ALA A 89 -2.72 -18.63 8.58
C ALA A 89 -2.24 -19.31 7.29
N LEU A 90 -1.74 -18.55 6.31
CA LEU A 90 -1.17 -19.10 5.08
C LEU A 90 0.12 -19.87 5.34
N ASN A 91 1.00 -19.38 6.22
CA ASN A 91 2.20 -20.09 6.64
C ASN A 91 1.86 -21.40 7.37
N ASP A 92 0.83 -21.42 8.20
CA ASP A 92 0.35 -22.66 8.84
C ASP A 92 -0.07 -23.67 7.77
N MET A 93 -0.82 -23.24 6.75
CA MET A 93 -1.18 -24.08 5.61
C MET A 93 0.02 -24.56 4.78
N VAL A 94 1.09 -23.75 4.67
CA VAL A 94 2.37 -24.18 4.06
C VAL A 94 3.01 -25.28 4.91
N SER A 95 3.04 -25.13 6.23
CA SER A 95 3.59 -26.11 7.16
C SER A 95 2.84 -27.45 7.14
N GLU A 96 1.53 -27.40 6.90
CA GLU A 96 0.67 -28.58 6.70
C GLU A 96 0.80 -29.20 5.29
N GLY A 97 1.54 -28.56 4.38
CA GLY A 97 1.72 -29.02 3.00
C GLY A 97 0.50 -28.79 2.10
N LEU A 98 -0.43 -27.92 2.50
CA LEU A 98 -1.62 -27.55 1.72
C LEU A 98 -1.33 -26.47 0.67
N ILE A 99 -0.28 -25.66 0.90
CA ILE A 99 0.18 -24.59 0.00
C ILE A 99 1.68 -24.78 -0.23
N GLU A 100 2.13 -24.60 -1.47
CA GLU A 100 3.55 -24.55 -1.82
C GLU A 100 4.18 -23.26 -1.28
N GLU A 101 5.34 -23.37 -0.61
CA GLU A 101 6.08 -22.21 -0.07
C GLU A 101 6.36 -21.15 -1.15
N GLU A 102 6.67 -21.56 -2.38
CA GLU A 102 6.88 -20.64 -3.52
C GLU A 102 5.64 -19.78 -3.84
N LYS A 103 4.43 -20.34 -3.70
CA LYS A 103 3.17 -19.60 -3.91
C LYS A 103 2.93 -18.59 -2.79
N MET A 104 3.36 -18.93 -1.57
CA MET A 104 3.30 -18.03 -0.43
C MET A 104 4.26 -16.84 -0.67
N ASP A 105 5.52 -17.13 -0.95
CA ASP A 105 6.61 -16.14 -1.08
C ASP A 105 6.47 -15.20 -2.29
N SER A 106 5.71 -15.60 -3.31
CA SER A 106 5.41 -14.79 -4.50
C SER A 106 4.12 -13.98 -4.38
N PHE A 107 3.22 -14.33 -3.46
CA PHE A 107 1.93 -13.69 -3.32
C PHE A 107 2.02 -12.42 -2.46
N ASN A 108 1.65 -11.28 -3.05
CA ASN A 108 1.66 -9.98 -2.38
C ASN A 108 0.36 -9.22 -2.65
N ILE A 109 -0.14 -8.53 -1.63
CA ILE A 109 -1.37 -7.75 -1.66
C ILE A 109 -1.04 -6.34 -2.14
N PRO A 110 -1.67 -5.83 -3.23
CA PRO A 110 -1.41 -4.51 -3.77
C PRO A 110 -2.08 -3.42 -2.92
N GLN A 111 -1.60 -3.22 -1.70
CA GLN A 111 -2.18 -2.29 -0.74
C GLN A 111 -1.08 -1.54 -0.01
N TYR A 112 -1.24 -0.23 0.10
CA TYR A 112 -0.39 0.63 0.91
C TYR A 112 -1.23 1.55 1.79
N SER A 113 -0.83 1.69 3.04
CA SER A 113 -1.52 2.56 4.01
C SER A 113 -0.63 3.75 4.35
N PRO A 114 -0.79 4.90 3.69
CA PRO A 114 0.12 6.03 3.87
C PRO A 114 -0.06 6.72 5.23
N SER A 115 0.99 7.38 5.71
CA SER A 115 0.91 8.26 6.88
C SER A 115 0.35 9.64 6.49
N PRO A 116 -0.16 10.45 7.43
CA PRO A 116 -0.55 11.83 7.18
C PRO A 116 0.59 12.69 6.59
N SER A 117 1.85 12.39 6.92
CA SER A 117 3.00 13.14 6.44
C SER A 117 3.25 12.83 4.95
N GLU A 118 3.26 11.54 4.58
CA GLU A 118 3.38 11.07 3.20
C GLU A 118 2.25 11.61 2.32
N LEU A 119 1.01 11.56 2.81
CA LEU A 119 -0.13 12.09 2.05
C LEU A 119 -0.01 13.58 1.75
N ARG A 120 0.39 14.38 2.75
CA ARG A 120 0.59 15.82 2.55
C ARG A 120 1.70 16.08 1.56
N LEU A 121 2.80 15.32 1.65
CA LEU A 121 3.92 15.45 0.74
C LEU A 121 3.51 15.15 -0.70
N GLU A 122 2.80 14.06 -0.95
CA GLU A 122 2.39 13.68 -2.31
C GLU A 122 1.36 14.64 -2.91
N VAL A 123 0.40 15.15 -2.11
CA VAL A 123 -0.52 16.21 -2.57
C VAL A 123 0.24 17.48 -2.95
N GLN A 124 1.18 17.92 -2.09
CA GLN A 124 1.99 19.12 -2.35
C GLN A 124 2.91 18.96 -3.56
N LYS A 125 3.46 17.76 -3.76
CA LYS A 125 4.38 17.44 -4.85
C LYS A 125 3.67 17.41 -6.20
N GLU A 126 2.44 16.91 -6.26
CA GLU A 126 1.64 16.92 -7.49
C GLU A 126 1.15 18.35 -7.81
N GLY A 127 0.64 19.06 -6.81
CA GLY A 127 0.46 20.52 -6.86
C GLY A 127 -0.86 21.03 -7.48
N SER A 128 -1.74 20.15 -7.95
CA SER A 128 -3.03 20.56 -8.52
C SER A 128 -4.11 20.87 -7.48
N PHE A 129 -3.93 20.42 -6.23
CA PHE A 129 -4.87 20.62 -5.13
C PHE A 129 -4.22 21.31 -3.93
N SER A 130 -5.04 22.03 -3.15
CA SER A 130 -4.64 22.77 -1.95
C SER A 130 -5.27 22.26 -0.65
#